data_AF-A0A8J5LZK5-F1
#
_entry.id   AF-A0A8J5LZK5-F1
#
_cell.length_a   1.000
_cell.length_b   1.000
_cell.length_c   1.000
_cell.angle_alpha   90.00
_cell.angle_beta   90.00
_cell.angle_gamma   90.00
#
_symmetry.space_group_name_H-M   'P 1'
#
loop_
_entity.id
_entity.type
_entity.pdbx_description
1 polymer ?
#
loop_
_entity_poly.entity_id
_entity_poly.type
_entity_poly.pdbx_seq_one_letter_code
_entity_poly.pdbx_strand_id
1 'polypeptide(L)'
;MSLSQNPTLRRLLLTALFVASLLTTLFAASLLTTLFTAFFAASLLTALFVASLLTTPSLPPSSPPSSYVEVDQDHGGEFFYYFIESENNPVEDPLLLWLTGGPRPLKFVTAEYNGSLPSLVYHPYSWTKVANIIFVDSPLGSGFSYSRKYEGYDANDTIWSEQASKFLLQWLVEHPQFISNPLYIAGDSYARKIVPMVAKRILDGIDEGKELLLNLQGYLIGNPFTGGKVDTNSKIPYAHSMGIISDDFFGSWISEVLLGFLGVNGPVLIVHLTST
;
A
#
# COMPACT_ATOMS: atom_id res chain seq x y z
N MET A 1 52.31 -50.64 38.10
CA MET A 1 52.96 -50.66 36.77
C MET A 1 52.18 -49.68 35.89
N SER A 2 52.78 -48.55 35.50
CA SER A 2 52.10 -47.47 34.76
C SER A 2 51.60 -47.98 33.40
N LEU A 3 50.34 -47.66 33.05
CA LEU A 3 49.76 -47.90 31.71
C LEU A 3 50.65 -47.35 30.57
N SER A 4 51.58 -46.42 30.85
CA SER A 4 52.49 -45.83 29.86
C SER A 4 53.65 -46.74 29.43
N GLN A 5 53.90 -47.86 30.11
CA GLN A 5 55.09 -48.70 29.89
C GLN A 5 54.81 -49.97 29.06
N ASN A 6 53.54 -50.28 28.74
CA ASN A 6 53.18 -51.43 27.90
C ASN A 6 52.85 -50.98 26.45
N PRO A 7 53.73 -51.24 25.48
CA PRO A 7 53.58 -50.75 24.10
C PRO A 7 52.35 -51.34 23.39
N THR A 8 51.96 -52.56 23.73
CA THR A 8 50.76 -53.22 23.18
C THR A 8 49.49 -52.55 23.67
N LEU A 9 49.43 -52.22 24.96
CA LEU A 9 48.30 -51.55 25.58
C LEU A 9 48.12 -50.11 25.05
N ARG A 10 49.23 -49.40 24.81
CA ARG A 10 49.22 -48.06 24.19
C ARG A 10 48.72 -48.09 22.75
N ARG A 11 49.10 -49.10 21.97
CA ARG A 11 48.59 -49.28 20.60
C ARG A 11 47.08 -49.55 20.61
N LEU A 12 46.60 -50.43 21.49
CA LEU A 12 45.17 -50.73 21.67
C LEU A 12 44.36 -49.49 22.08
N LEU A 13 44.89 -48.65 22.98
CA LEU A 13 44.21 -47.41 23.39
C LEU A 13 44.14 -46.39 22.25
N LEU A 14 45.23 -46.24 21.48
CA LEU A 14 45.25 -45.33 20.32
C LEU A 14 44.32 -45.81 19.21
N THR A 15 44.24 -47.11 18.94
CA THR A 15 43.29 -47.65 17.97
C THR A 15 41.85 -47.48 18.46
N ALA A 16 41.57 -47.70 19.74
CA ALA A 16 40.24 -47.46 20.31
C ALA A 16 39.82 -45.98 20.22
N LEU A 17 40.73 -45.05 20.53
CA LEU A 17 40.47 -43.61 20.40
C LEU A 17 40.27 -43.18 18.94
N PHE A 18 41.06 -43.74 18.01
CA PHE A 18 40.90 -43.47 16.58
C PHE A 18 39.56 -43.99 16.05
N VAL A 19 39.17 -45.22 16.41
CA VAL A 19 37.87 -45.80 16.04
C VAL A 19 36.71 -45.01 16.64
N ALA A 20 36.81 -44.58 17.91
CA ALA A 20 35.79 -43.73 18.53
C ALA A 20 35.64 -42.38 17.81
N SER A 21 36.76 -41.73 17.43
CA SER A 21 36.75 -40.48 16.66
C SER A 21 36.17 -40.67 15.24
N LEU A 22 36.47 -41.79 14.59
CA LEU A 22 35.90 -42.11 13.28
C LEU A 22 34.37 -42.35 13.37
N LEU A 23 33.91 -43.04 14.42
CA LEU A 23 32.48 -43.28 14.63
C LEU A 23 31.72 -42.00 14.95
N THR A 24 32.28 -41.10 15.76
CA THR A 24 31.63 -39.80 16.06
C THR A 24 31.56 -38.90 14.83
N THR A 25 32.60 -38.88 14.00
CA THR A 25 32.59 -38.11 12.73
C THR A 25 31.61 -38.67 11.72
N LEU A 26 31.51 -40.01 11.57
CA LEU A 26 30.51 -40.65 10.71
C LEU A 26 29.08 -40.38 11.20
N PHE A 27 28.83 -40.43 12.51
CA PHE A 27 27.52 -40.12 13.08
C PHE A 27 27.13 -38.65 12.86
N ALA A 28 28.06 -37.71 13.07
CA ALA A 28 27.83 -36.30 12.81
C ALA A 28 27.54 -36.01 11.33
N ALA A 29 28.27 -36.66 10.42
CA ALA A 29 28.02 -36.55 8.97
C ALA A 29 26.64 -37.09 8.59
N SER A 30 26.23 -38.24 9.14
CA SER A 30 24.88 -38.80 8.91
C SER A 30 23.76 -37.92 9.48
N LEU A 31 23.99 -37.27 10.63
CA LEU A 31 23.02 -36.34 11.21
C LEU A 31 22.90 -35.07 10.36
N LEU A 32 24.02 -34.55 9.84
CA LEU A 32 24.01 -33.38 8.99
C LEU A 32 23.31 -33.65 7.64
N THR A 33 23.55 -34.80 7.03
CA THR A 33 22.88 -35.18 5.77
C THR A 33 21.38 -35.38 5.96
N THR A 34 20.95 -35.99 7.07
CA THR A 34 19.52 -36.16 7.39
C THR A 34 18.82 -34.83 7.70
N LEU A 35 19.49 -33.91 8.40
CA LEU A 35 18.96 -32.57 8.62
C LEU A 35 18.88 -31.77 7.30
N PHE A 36 19.87 -31.91 6.43
CA PHE A 36 19.89 -31.25 5.12
C PHE A 36 18.77 -31.77 4.21
N THR A 37 18.57 -33.09 4.13
CA THR A 37 17.47 -33.67 3.34
C THR A 37 16.09 -33.32 3.91
N ALA A 38 15.93 -33.29 5.24
CA ALA A 38 14.70 -32.84 5.88
C ALA A 38 14.39 -31.37 5.60
N PHE A 39 15.41 -30.50 5.60
CA PHE A 39 15.26 -29.08 5.25
C PHE A 39 14.81 -28.89 3.80
N PHE A 40 15.42 -29.62 2.86
CA PHE A 40 15.01 -29.58 1.45
C PHE A 40 13.62 -30.17 1.22
N ALA A 41 13.27 -31.26 1.88
CA ALA A 41 11.93 -31.86 1.80
C ALA A 41 10.86 -30.92 2.36
N ALA A 42 11.12 -30.26 3.49
CA ALA A 42 10.25 -29.24 4.05
C ALA A 42 10.08 -28.07 3.08
N SER A 43 11.18 -27.52 2.55
CA SER A 43 11.14 -26.43 1.55
C SER A 43 10.36 -26.79 0.29
N LEU A 44 10.51 -28.02 -0.21
CA LEU A 44 9.75 -28.51 -1.36
C LEU A 44 8.26 -28.68 -1.03
N LEU A 45 7.93 -29.14 0.17
CA LEU A 45 6.54 -29.26 0.64
C LEU A 45 5.90 -27.87 0.78
N THR A 46 6.63 -26.88 1.30
CA THR A 46 6.18 -25.49 1.38
C THR A 46 6.00 -24.91 -0.02
N ALA A 47 6.93 -25.16 -0.95
CA ALA A 47 6.83 -24.71 -2.32
C ALA A 47 5.65 -25.35 -3.06
N LEU A 48 5.37 -26.64 -2.83
CA LEU A 48 4.22 -27.36 -3.38
C LEU A 48 2.90 -26.91 -2.74
N PHE A 49 2.88 -26.65 -1.43
CA PHE A 49 1.72 -26.12 -0.72
C PHE A 49 1.41 -24.68 -1.17
N VAL A 50 2.44 -23.85 -1.33
CA VAL A 50 2.33 -22.53 -1.94
C VAL A 50 1.80 -22.69 -3.36
N ALA A 51 2.42 -23.49 -4.23
CA ALA A 51 1.93 -23.73 -5.60
C ALA A 51 0.49 -24.26 -5.67
N SER A 52 0.05 -25.04 -4.68
CA SER A 52 -1.33 -25.52 -4.55
C SER A 52 -2.29 -24.41 -4.10
N LEU A 53 -1.87 -23.46 -3.27
CA LEU A 53 -2.63 -22.22 -3.03
C LEU A 53 -2.69 -21.37 -4.30
N LEU A 54 -1.61 -21.36 -5.10
CA LEU A 54 -1.47 -20.55 -6.31
C LEU A 54 -2.27 -21.08 -7.53
N THR A 55 -2.99 -22.20 -7.44
CA THR A 55 -3.69 -22.80 -8.60
C THR A 55 -5.22 -22.79 -8.49
N THR A 56 -5.78 -22.13 -7.47
CA THR A 56 -7.24 -22.00 -7.31
C THR A 56 -7.78 -20.77 -8.07
N PRO A 57 -8.96 -20.87 -8.72
CA PRO A 57 -9.44 -19.86 -9.64
C PRO A 57 -10.21 -18.75 -8.90
N SER A 58 -9.51 -17.89 -8.15
CA SER A 58 -10.03 -16.58 -7.74
C SER A 58 -8.93 -15.70 -7.15
N LEU A 59 -8.58 -14.63 -7.90
CA LEU A 59 -7.48 -13.66 -7.72
C LEU A 59 -6.07 -14.19 -8.01
N PRO A 60 -5.24 -13.48 -8.81
CA PRO A 60 -3.99 -14.04 -9.26
C PRO A 60 -2.97 -14.12 -8.13
N PRO A 61 -2.12 -15.16 -8.11
CA PRO A 61 -1.42 -15.64 -6.92
C PRO A 61 0.01 -15.07 -6.79
N SER A 62 0.50 -14.47 -7.84
CA SER A 62 1.43 -13.37 -7.84
C SER A 62 0.76 -12.37 -8.76
N SER A 63 0.76 -11.10 -8.42
CA SER A 63 0.49 -10.08 -9.42
C SER A 63 1.33 -10.43 -10.65
N PRO A 64 0.79 -10.48 -11.89
CA PRO A 64 1.65 -10.67 -13.05
C PRO A 64 2.79 -9.64 -12.98
N PRO A 65 4.01 -9.94 -13.46
CA PRO A 65 5.15 -9.02 -13.43
C PRO A 65 4.80 -7.59 -13.90
N SER A 66 3.76 -7.47 -14.72
CA SER A 66 3.15 -6.22 -15.16
C SER A 66 2.45 -5.40 -14.08
N SER A 67 2.31 -5.84 -12.82
CA SER A 67 1.52 -5.14 -11.79
C SER A 67 2.36 -4.22 -10.88
N TYR A 68 3.65 -4.10 -11.18
CA TYR A 68 4.59 -3.22 -10.46
C TYR A 68 5.26 -2.29 -11.44
N VAL A 69 5.48 -1.05 -11.01
CA VAL A 69 6.17 -0.02 -11.81
C VAL A 69 7.22 0.65 -10.91
N GLU A 70 8.47 0.70 -11.37
CA GLU A 70 9.61 1.23 -10.62
C GLU A 70 9.64 2.77 -10.62
N VAL A 71 9.21 3.35 -9.50
CA VAL A 71 9.12 4.81 -9.32
C VAL A 71 10.35 5.41 -8.66
N ASP A 72 11.15 4.62 -7.95
CA ASP A 72 12.37 5.07 -7.26
C ASP A 72 13.52 4.08 -7.52
N GLN A 73 14.41 4.44 -8.44
CA GLN A 73 15.53 3.57 -8.81
C GLN A 73 16.64 3.54 -7.74
N ASP A 74 16.80 4.63 -6.99
CA ASP A 74 17.86 4.76 -5.99
C ASP A 74 17.60 3.83 -4.79
N HIS A 75 16.33 3.66 -4.43
CA HIS A 75 15.90 2.81 -3.32
C HIS A 75 15.25 1.49 -3.76
N GLY A 76 15.05 1.28 -5.06
CA GLY A 76 14.33 0.13 -5.61
C GLY A 76 12.86 0.14 -5.18
N GLY A 77 12.23 1.30 -5.24
CA GLY A 77 10.84 1.53 -4.89
C GLY A 77 9.90 1.26 -6.07
N GLU A 78 8.94 0.37 -5.84
CA GLU A 78 7.97 -0.07 -6.84
C GLU A 78 6.54 0.16 -6.34
N PHE A 79 5.72 0.80 -7.17
CA PHE A 79 4.28 0.89 -6.93
C PHE A 79 3.57 -0.34 -7.47
N PHE A 80 2.83 -1.02 -6.59
CA PHE A 80 1.83 -1.99 -6.97
C PHE A 80 0.59 -1.27 -7.52
N TYR A 81 0.03 -1.83 -8.58
CA TYR A 81 -1.25 -1.38 -9.11
C TYR A 81 -2.09 -2.55 -9.60
N TYR A 82 -3.38 -2.29 -9.76
CA TYR A 82 -4.26 -3.13 -10.55
C TYR A 82 -5.09 -2.26 -11.48
N PHE A 83 -5.34 -2.77 -12.68
CA PHE A 83 -6.02 -2.07 -13.74
C PHE A 83 -7.30 -2.81 -14.10
N ILE A 84 -8.39 -2.07 -14.26
CA ILE A 84 -9.68 -2.60 -14.70
C ILE A 84 -10.12 -1.80 -15.91
N GLU A 85 -10.26 -2.49 -17.04
CA GLU A 85 -10.79 -1.91 -18.27
C GLU A 85 -12.26 -1.54 -18.13
N SER A 86 -12.70 -0.60 -18.96
CA SER A 86 -14.11 -0.23 -19.02
C SER A 86 -14.98 -1.41 -19.46
N GLU A 87 -16.14 -1.60 -18.84
CA GLU A 87 -17.14 -2.58 -19.25
C GLU A 87 -17.87 -2.15 -20.54
N ASN A 88 -17.76 -0.89 -20.95
CA ASN A 88 -18.43 -0.34 -22.12
C ASN A 88 -17.52 -0.34 -23.38
N ASN A 89 -16.59 0.61 -23.49
CA ASN A 89 -15.65 0.68 -24.60
C ASN A 89 -14.24 1.07 -24.11
N PRO A 90 -13.39 0.10 -23.72
CA PRO A 90 -12.03 0.38 -23.22
C PRO A 90 -11.17 1.25 -24.14
N VAL A 91 -11.41 1.20 -25.46
CA VAL A 91 -10.60 1.94 -26.44
C VAL A 91 -10.92 3.43 -26.44
N GLU A 92 -12.18 3.81 -26.21
CA GLU A 92 -12.62 5.22 -26.27
C GLU A 92 -12.87 5.82 -24.89
N ASP A 93 -13.23 4.98 -23.91
CA ASP A 93 -13.58 5.42 -22.58
C ASP A 93 -12.37 6.02 -21.86
N PRO A 94 -12.59 7.02 -20.98
CA PRO A 94 -11.52 7.71 -20.28
C PRO A 94 -10.62 6.79 -19.46
N LEU A 95 -9.35 7.17 -19.35
CA LEU A 95 -8.40 6.58 -18.40
C LEU A 95 -8.43 7.40 -17.11
N LEU A 96 -8.66 6.72 -15.99
CA LEU A 96 -8.72 7.30 -14.66
C LEU A 96 -7.59 6.74 -13.79
N LEU A 97 -6.66 7.58 -13.37
CA LEU A 97 -5.73 7.24 -12.30
C LEU A 97 -6.39 7.51 -10.95
N TRP A 98 -6.56 6.49 -10.12
CA TRP A 98 -7.14 6.61 -8.78
C TRP A 98 -6.08 6.46 -7.68
N LEU A 99 -5.84 7.54 -6.95
CA LEU A 99 -4.94 7.61 -5.80
C LEU A 99 -5.77 7.65 -4.52
N THR A 100 -5.65 6.60 -3.68
CA THR A 100 -6.40 6.57 -2.42
C THR A 100 -5.58 7.23 -1.31
N GLY A 101 -6.18 8.13 -0.53
CA GLY A 101 -5.52 8.69 0.66
C GLY A 101 -5.63 7.81 1.90
N GLY A 102 -6.45 6.75 1.87
CA GLY A 102 -6.85 5.86 2.96
C GLY A 102 -7.33 4.47 2.49
N PRO A 103 -8.17 3.71 3.23
CA PRO A 103 -8.46 2.31 2.92
C PRO A 103 -9.14 2.10 1.55
N ARG A 104 -8.80 0.97 0.91
CA ARG A 104 -9.14 0.62 -0.48
C ARG A 104 -10.65 0.53 -0.75
N PRO A 105 -11.13 0.84 -1.98
CA PRO A 105 -12.53 0.75 -2.39
C PRO A 105 -13.03 -0.69 -2.66
N LEU A 106 -12.39 -1.71 -2.09
CA LEU A 106 -12.81 -3.11 -2.26
C LEU A 106 -13.85 -3.48 -1.20
N LYS A 107 -15.05 -3.83 -1.64
CA LYS A 107 -16.11 -4.36 -0.78
C LYS A 107 -16.01 -5.89 -0.74
N PHE A 108 -15.52 -6.41 0.36
CA PHE A 108 -15.53 -7.86 0.63
C PHE A 108 -16.89 -8.29 1.16
N VAL A 109 -17.28 -9.54 0.87
CA VAL A 109 -18.38 -10.17 1.60
C VAL A 109 -17.98 -10.30 3.06
N THR A 110 -18.70 -9.63 3.94
CA THR A 110 -18.60 -9.83 5.39
C THR A 110 -19.31 -11.12 5.77
N ALA A 111 -18.58 -12.23 5.69
CA ALA A 111 -18.97 -13.52 6.23
C ALA A 111 -17.95 -13.98 7.28
N GLU A 112 -18.36 -14.86 8.19
CA GLU A 112 -17.46 -15.48 9.14
C GLU A 112 -16.36 -16.23 8.38
N TYR A 113 -15.09 -15.93 8.69
CA TYR A 113 -13.96 -16.48 7.95
C TYR A 113 -13.87 -17.99 8.17
N ASN A 114 -14.21 -18.75 7.13
CA ASN A 114 -14.25 -20.21 7.13
C ASN A 114 -12.97 -20.83 6.53
N GLY A 115 -11.91 -20.04 6.30
CA GLY A 115 -10.68 -20.46 5.65
C GLY A 115 -10.71 -20.42 4.12
N SER A 116 -11.83 -20.07 3.48
CA SER A 116 -11.88 -19.86 2.04
C SER A 116 -11.41 -18.47 1.64
N LEU A 117 -11.02 -18.32 0.37
CA LEU A 117 -10.71 -17.01 -0.20
C LEU A 117 -11.91 -16.06 -0.07
N PRO A 118 -11.67 -14.75 0.18
CA PRO A 118 -12.72 -13.75 0.20
C PRO A 118 -13.48 -13.76 -1.14
N SER A 119 -14.81 -13.78 -1.08
CA SER A 119 -15.64 -13.61 -2.28
C SER A 119 -15.81 -12.13 -2.60
N LEU A 120 -15.70 -11.79 -3.88
CA LEU A 120 -15.96 -10.45 -4.40
C LEU A 120 -17.40 -10.35 -4.89
N VAL A 121 -18.06 -9.21 -4.63
CA VAL A 121 -19.41 -8.93 -5.11
C VAL A 121 -19.35 -7.87 -6.19
N TYR A 122 -19.98 -8.16 -7.34
CA TYR A 122 -20.13 -7.18 -8.40
C TYR A 122 -20.94 -5.98 -7.92
N HIS A 123 -20.44 -4.77 -8.19
CA HIS A 123 -21.13 -3.53 -7.84
C HIS A 123 -21.80 -2.93 -9.09
N PRO A 124 -23.14 -2.89 -9.16
CA PRO A 124 -23.85 -2.45 -10.37
C PRO A 124 -23.71 -0.95 -10.68
N TYR A 125 -23.13 -0.16 -9.77
CA TYR A 125 -22.84 1.26 -9.97
C TYR A 125 -21.33 1.52 -10.01
N SER A 126 -20.53 0.54 -10.43
CA SER A 126 -19.08 0.70 -10.59
C SER A 126 -18.75 1.77 -11.62
N TRP A 127 -17.70 2.56 -11.36
CA TRP A 127 -17.16 3.53 -12.32
C TRP A 127 -16.51 2.84 -13.53
N THR A 128 -16.14 1.57 -13.40
CA THR A 128 -15.66 0.73 -14.51
C THR A 128 -16.69 0.56 -15.62
N LYS A 129 -17.96 0.94 -15.40
CA LYS A 129 -18.97 0.96 -16.47
C LYS A 129 -18.71 2.00 -17.57
N VAL A 130 -17.90 3.00 -17.29
CA VAL A 130 -17.69 4.16 -18.18
C VAL A 130 -16.23 4.64 -18.22
N ALA A 131 -15.30 3.91 -17.60
CA ALA A 131 -13.91 4.31 -17.49
C ALA A 131 -12.97 3.12 -17.31
N ASN A 132 -11.79 3.24 -17.90
CA ASN A 132 -10.64 2.42 -17.58
C ASN A 132 -10.00 2.97 -16.29
N ILE A 133 -9.82 2.16 -15.25
CA ILE A 133 -9.37 2.66 -13.95
C ILE A 133 -8.10 1.94 -13.50
N ILE A 134 -7.05 2.74 -13.24
CA ILE A 134 -5.81 2.29 -12.61
C ILE A 134 -5.89 2.62 -11.12
N PHE A 135 -5.87 1.59 -10.29
CA PHE A 135 -5.78 1.74 -8.84
C PHE A 135 -4.35 1.51 -8.39
N VAL A 136 -3.77 2.50 -7.72
CA VAL A 136 -2.37 2.45 -7.29
C VAL A 136 -2.28 2.46 -5.78
N ASP A 137 -1.50 1.53 -5.24
CA ASP A 137 -1.07 1.60 -3.85
C ASP A 137 0.05 2.63 -3.74
N SER A 138 -0.22 3.78 -3.13
CA SER A 138 0.79 4.84 -2.97
C SER A 138 0.52 5.68 -1.71
N PRO A 139 1.56 6.26 -1.08
CA PRO A 139 2.99 6.20 -1.41
C PRO A 139 3.65 4.85 -1.09
N LEU A 140 4.98 4.73 -1.30
CA LEU A 140 5.74 3.51 -1.00
C LEU A 140 5.51 3.08 0.46
N GLY A 141 5.28 1.78 0.68
CA GLY A 141 4.87 1.23 1.97
C GLY A 141 3.35 1.11 2.15
N SER A 142 2.55 1.65 1.24
CA SER A 142 1.10 1.43 1.22
C SER A 142 0.76 0.13 0.51
N GLY A 143 -0.13 -0.68 1.11
CA GLY A 143 -0.63 -1.91 0.49
C GLY A 143 0.50 -2.88 0.09
N PHE A 144 0.63 -3.16 -1.21
CA PHE A 144 1.69 -4.03 -1.75
C PHE A 144 2.88 -3.26 -2.33
N SER A 145 2.84 -1.93 -2.35
CA SER A 145 3.96 -1.09 -2.82
C SER A 145 5.09 -1.07 -1.82
N TYR A 146 6.33 -1.22 -2.27
CA TYR A 146 7.47 -1.44 -1.39
C TYR A 146 8.73 -0.73 -1.90
N SER A 147 9.67 -0.53 -0.97
CA SER A 147 11.04 -0.11 -1.25
C SER A 147 12.02 -1.16 -0.72
N ARG A 148 13.10 -1.42 -1.46
CA ARG A 148 14.17 -2.34 -1.05
C ARG A 148 15.10 -1.72 -0.01
N LYS A 149 15.11 -0.38 0.10
CA LYS A 149 15.85 0.37 1.13
C LYS A 149 14.89 1.13 2.03
N TYR A 150 15.23 1.22 3.32
CA TYR A 150 14.37 1.87 4.32
C TYR A 150 14.14 3.35 4.01
N GLU A 151 15.16 4.03 3.49
CA GLU A 151 15.14 5.44 3.13
C GLU A 151 14.10 5.75 2.04
N GLY A 152 13.76 4.78 1.18
CA GLY A 152 12.71 4.95 0.16
C GLY A 152 11.29 5.06 0.72
N TYR A 153 11.10 4.80 2.02
CA TYR A 153 9.81 5.03 2.70
C TYR A 153 9.65 6.46 3.22
N ASP A 154 10.70 7.29 3.19
CA ASP A 154 10.62 8.71 3.56
C ASP A 154 9.87 9.50 2.47
N ALA A 155 8.54 9.50 2.56
CA ALA A 155 7.67 10.19 1.62
C ALA A 155 7.25 11.58 2.15
N ASN A 156 7.12 12.54 1.23
CA ASN A 156 6.42 13.81 1.45
C ASN A 156 5.54 14.12 0.22
N ASP A 157 4.73 15.18 0.31
CA ASP A 157 3.77 15.55 -0.76
C ASP A 157 4.48 15.73 -2.13
N THR A 158 5.71 16.25 -2.15
CA THR A 158 6.51 16.45 -3.38
C THR A 158 7.03 15.13 -3.94
N ILE A 159 7.62 14.28 -3.11
CA ILE A 159 8.16 12.97 -3.51
C ILE A 159 7.03 12.07 -4.01
N TRP A 160 5.92 12.01 -3.29
CA TRP A 160 4.78 11.18 -3.67
C TRP A 160 4.18 11.63 -5.00
N SER A 161 3.97 12.93 -5.21
CA SER A 161 3.44 13.43 -6.48
C SER A 161 4.40 13.20 -7.66
N GLU A 162 5.72 13.27 -7.44
CA GLU A 162 6.73 12.91 -8.45
C GLU A 162 6.67 11.42 -8.80
N GLN A 163 6.71 10.54 -7.80
CA GLN A 163 6.61 9.10 -7.99
C GLN A 163 5.29 8.68 -8.67
N ALA A 164 4.16 9.30 -8.30
CA ALA A 164 2.87 9.04 -8.94
C ALA A 164 2.80 9.52 -10.40
N SER A 165 3.45 10.64 -10.72
CA SER A 165 3.55 11.12 -12.11
C SER A 165 4.43 10.18 -12.94
N LYS A 166 5.60 9.80 -12.41
CA LYS A 166 6.51 8.83 -13.02
C LYS A 166 5.86 7.48 -13.25
N PHE A 167 5.10 6.99 -12.27
CA PHE A 167 4.29 5.79 -12.39
C PHE A 167 3.39 5.83 -13.64
N LEU A 168 2.60 6.90 -13.79
CA LEU A 168 1.64 7.00 -14.89
C LEU A 168 2.34 7.02 -16.26
N LEU A 169 3.45 7.75 -16.36
CA LEU A 169 4.23 7.84 -17.59
C LEU A 169 4.83 6.48 -17.97
N GLN A 170 5.45 5.79 -17.02
CA GLN A 170 6.00 4.45 -17.26
C GLN A 170 4.90 3.45 -17.60
N TRP A 171 3.76 3.51 -16.92
CA TRP A 171 2.62 2.67 -17.21
C TRP A 171 2.12 2.86 -18.64
N LEU A 172 2.04 4.11 -19.12
CA LEU A 172 1.63 4.42 -20.49
C LEU A 172 2.66 4.04 -21.56
N VAL A 173 3.95 3.97 -21.21
CA VAL A 173 4.97 3.39 -22.10
C VAL A 173 4.71 1.90 -22.33
N GLU A 174 4.28 1.18 -21.29
CA GLU A 174 3.93 -0.24 -21.39
C GLU A 174 2.52 -0.48 -21.99
N HIS A 175 1.63 0.52 -21.89
CA HIS A 175 0.24 0.45 -22.35
C HIS A 175 -0.09 1.58 -23.34
N PRO A 176 0.60 1.65 -24.49
CA PRO A 176 0.51 2.78 -25.42
C PRO A 176 -0.89 2.97 -26.03
N GLN A 177 -1.73 1.93 -26.00
CA GLN A 177 -3.12 2.00 -26.48
C GLN A 177 -3.99 3.01 -25.70
N PHE A 178 -3.61 3.37 -24.47
CA PHE A 178 -4.37 4.31 -23.65
C PHE A 178 -3.89 5.78 -23.74
N ILE A 179 -2.82 6.06 -24.49
CA ILE A 179 -2.23 7.41 -24.57
C ILE A 179 -3.24 8.44 -25.13
N SER A 180 -4.07 8.03 -26.09
CA SER A 180 -5.08 8.90 -26.72
C SER A 180 -6.33 9.09 -25.86
N ASN A 181 -6.57 8.22 -24.88
CA ASN A 181 -7.79 8.25 -24.08
C ASN A 181 -7.85 9.53 -23.25
N PRO A 182 -9.06 10.13 -23.08
CA PRO A 182 -9.23 11.24 -22.15
C PRO A 182 -8.74 10.84 -20.75
N LEU A 183 -7.73 11.56 -20.25
CA LEU A 183 -7.08 11.25 -18.98
C LEU A 183 -7.65 12.10 -17.84
N TYR A 184 -7.99 11.45 -16.74
CA TYR A 184 -8.39 12.07 -15.49
C TYR A 184 -7.53 11.57 -14.33
N ILE A 185 -7.12 12.48 -13.45
CA ILE A 185 -6.44 12.13 -12.20
C ILE A 185 -7.43 12.28 -11.06
N ALA A 186 -7.61 11.25 -10.25
CA ALA A 186 -8.59 11.27 -9.17
C ALA A 186 -8.02 10.73 -7.87
N GLY A 187 -8.62 11.16 -6.77
CA GLY A 187 -8.27 10.62 -5.47
C GLY A 187 -9.13 11.17 -4.36
N ASP A 188 -8.98 10.59 -3.17
CA ASP A 188 -9.77 10.93 -2.00
C ASP A 188 -8.90 11.26 -0.78
N SER A 189 -9.54 11.79 0.26
CA SER A 189 -8.89 12.00 1.57
C SER A 189 -7.59 12.82 1.43
N TYR A 190 -6.44 12.29 1.83
CA TYR A 190 -5.15 12.98 1.73
C TYR A 190 -4.66 13.15 0.28
N ALA A 191 -5.04 12.23 -0.61
CA ALA A 191 -4.62 12.24 -2.02
C ALA A 191 -5.10 13.48 -2.77
N ARG A 192 -6.10 14.21 -2.24
CA ARG A 192 -6.51 15.54 -2.74
C ARG A 192 -5.37 16.55 -2.94
N LYS A 193 -4.27 16.45 -2.17
CA LYS A 193 -3.12 17.36 -2.32
C LYS A 193 -2.25 16.90 -3.48
N ILE A 194 -2.13 15.60 -3.60
CA ILE A 194 -1.28 14.91 -4.56
C ILE A 194 -1.88 14.99 -5.96
N VAL A 195 -3.20 14.81 -6.10
CA VAL A 195 -3.92 14.84 -7.38
C VAL A 195 -3.65 16.14 -8.18
N PRO A 196 -3.84 17.37 -7.62
CA PRO A 196 -3.45 18.60 -8.30
C PRO A 196 -1.95 18.71 -8.57
N MET A 197 -1.10 18.19 -7.67
CA MET A 197 0.36 18.22 -7.85
C MET A 197 0.82 17.31 -8.99
N VAL A 198 0.15 16.18 -9.21
CA VAL A 198 0.36 15.26 -10.34
C VAL A 198 -0.16 15.89 -11.62
N ALA A 199 -1.40 16.41 -11.62
CA ALA A 199 -1.97 17.10 -12.78
C ALA A 199 -1.11 18.28 -13.23
N LYS A 200 -0.59 19.07 -12.28
CA LYS A 200 0.34 20.16 -12.58
C LYS A 200 1.66 19.67 -13.19
N ARG A 201 2.25 18.60 -12.66
CA ARG A 201 3.49 18.02 -13.21
C ARG A 201 3.33 17.57 -14.66
N ILE A 202 2.20 16.92 -14.96
CA ILE A 202 1.86 16.51 -16.33
C ILE A 202 1.79 17.74 -17.26
N LEU A 203 1.10 18.80 -16.83
CA LEU A 203 1.01 20.04 -17.62
C LEU A 203 2.37 20.70 -17.83
N ASP A 204 3.18 20.82 -16.78
CA ASP A 204 4.51 21.41 -16.86
C ASP A 204 5.44 20.58 -17.78
N GLY A 205 5.35 19.25 -17.74
CA GLY A 205 6.10 18.35 -18.63
C GLY A 205 5.73 18.49 -20.12
N ILE A 206 4.45 18.78 -20.40
CA ILE A 206 3.97 19.10 -21.75
C ILE A 206 4.57 20.44 -22.24
N ASP A 207 4.53 21.48 -21.39
CA ASP A 207 5.03 22.82 -21.73
C ASP A 207 6.55 22.85 -21.96
N GLU A 208 7.30 22.01 -21.23
CA GLU A 208 8.75 21.88 -21.39
C GLU A 208 9.15 21.00 -22.59
N GLY A 209 8.20 20.41 -23.31
CA GLY A 209 8.45 19.50 -24.44
C GLY A 209 9.13 18.20 -24.02
N LYS A 210 9.00 17.80 -22.74
CA LYS A 210 9.77 16.71 -22.14
C LYS A 210 9.03 15.37 -22.08
N GLU A 211 7.74 15.30 -22.39
CA GLU A 211 6.96 14.08 -22.14
C GLU A 211 5.93 13.72 -23.23
N LEU A 212 5.47 12.47 -23.14
CA LEU A 212 4.32 11.91 -23.85
C LEU A 212 3.15 12.90 -23.81
N LEU A 213 2.58 13.28 -24.95
CA LEU A 213 1.42 14.20 -24.98
C LEU A 213 0.19 13.49 -24.39
N LEU A 214 -0.02 13.66 -23.09
CA LEU A 214 -1.16 13.10 -22.38
C LEU A 214 -2.41 13.93 -22.64
N ASN A 215 -3.52 13.27 -22.95
CA ASN A 215 -4.82 13.91 -23.16
C ASN A 215 -5.51 14.26 -21.83
N LEU A 216 -4.84 15.03 -20.97
CA LEU A 216 -5.35 15.41 -19.65
C LEU A 216 -6.57 16.33 -19.76
N GLN A 217 -7.73 15.85 -19.32
CA GLN A 217 -9.00 16.59 -19.35
C GLN A 217 -9.34 17.25 -18.00
N GLY A 218 -8.85 16.70 -16.90
CA GLY A 218 -9.09 17.27 -15.58
C GLY A 218 -8.72 16.36 -14.43
N TYR A 219 -9.16 16.74 -13.24
CA TYR A 219 -8.95 15.95 -12.03
C TYR A 219 -10.19 15.97 -11.11
N LEU A 220 -10.35 14.91 -10.31
CA LEU A 220 -11.46 14.75 -9.36
C LEU A 220 -10.94 14.55 -7.95
N ILE A 221 -11.63 15.14 -6.97
CA ILE A 221 -11.23 15.04 -5.57
C ILE A 221 -12.45 14.71 -4.71
N GLY A 222 -12.41 13.55 -4.05
CA GLY A 222 -13.42 13.10 -3.10
C GLY A 222 -13.07 13.45 -1.66
N ASN A 223 -14.04 14.00 -0.90
CA ASN A 223 -13.93 14.31 0.52
C ASN A 223 -12.59 15.00 0.93
N PRO A 224 -12.26 16.15 0.32
CA PRO A 224 -10.98 16.78 0.56
C PRO A 224 -10.85 17.31 1.99
N PHE A 225 -9.74 17.01 2.67
CA PHE A 225 -9.22 17.75 3.83
C PHE A 225 -8.86 19.23 3.49
N THR A 226 -9.70 20.05 2.87
CA THR A 226 -9.40 21.39 2.27
C THR A 226 -8.32 22.28 2.92
N GLY A 227 -8.18 22.29 4.24
CA GLY A 227 -7.06 22.86 4.98
C GLY A 227 -7.35 22.88 6.48
N GLY A 228 -6.33 22.66 7.31
CA GLY A 228 -6.51 22.46 8.76
C GLY A 228 -7.35 23.52 9.47
N LYS A 229 -7.25 24.80 9.07
CA LYS A 229 -8.11 25.87 9.61
C LYS A 229 -9.58 25.69 9.24
N VAL A 230 -9.89 25.36 8.00
CA VAL A 230 -11.28 25.19 7.52
C VAL A 230 -11.86 23.86 8.02
N ASP A 231 -11.12 22.76 7.88
CA ASP A 231 -11.63 21.44 8.26
C ASP A 231 -11.71 21.28 9.78
N THR A 232 -10.79 21.84 10.55
CA THR A 232 -10.87 21.75 12.02
C THR A 232 -12.00 22.60 12.56
N ASN A 233 -12.16 23.82 12.05
CA ASN A 233 -13.22 24.72 12.52
C ASN A 233 -14.62 24.25 12.11
N SER A 234 -14.75 23.47 11.04
CA SER A 234 -16.05 22.94 10.59
C SER A 234 -16.48 21.65 11.32
N LYS A 235 -15.56 20.91 11.95
CA LYS A 235 -15.89 19.65 12.66
C LYS A 235 -16.94 19.83 13.75
N ILE A 236 -16.77 20.82 14.62
CA ILE A 236 -17.66 21.03 15.77
C ILE A 236 -19.05 21.53 15.32
N PRO A 237 -19.17 22.56 14.45
CA PRO A 237 -20.45 22.94 13.86
C PRO A 237 -21.15 21.81 13.10
N TYR A 238 -20.39 21.00 12.34
CA TYR A 238 -20.95 19.86 11.62
C TYR A 238 -21.48 18.79 12.59
N ALA A 239 -20.70 18.41 13.60
CA ALA A 239 -21.11 17.42 14.59
C ALA A 239 -22.36 17.86 15.37
N HIS A 240 -22.47 19.15 15.70
CA HIS A 240 -23.66 19.71 16.35
C HIS A 240 -24.88 19.66 15.41
N SER A 241 -24.73 20.13 14.17
CA SER A 241 -25.81 20.13 13.16
C SER A 241 -26.34 18.74 12.84
N MET A 242 -25.52 17.70 13.01
CA MET A 242 -25.88 16.30 12.81
C MET A 242 -26.37 15.61 14.09
N GLY A 243 -26.47 16.33 15.22
CA GLY A 243 -26.91 15.78 16.51
C GLY A 243 -25.92 14.81 17.17
N ILE A 244 -24.64 14.85 16.78
CA ILE A 244 -23.58 13.99 17.32
C ILE A 244 -23.12 14.50 18.70
N ILE A 245 -23.17 15.81 18.93
CA ILE A 245 -22.79 16.46 20.19
C ILE A 245 -23.96 17.29 20.73
N SER A 246 -24.03 17.46 22.04
CA SER A 246 -25.11 18.20 22.70
C SER A 246 -25.01 19.72 22.50
N ASP A 247 -26.14 20.40 22.68
CA ASP A 247 -26.21 21.87 22.69
C ASP A 247 -25.29 22.46 23.76
N ASP A 248 -25.21 21.83 24.95
CA ASP A 248 -24.35 22.28 26.04
C ASP A 248 -22.86 22.28 25.63
N PHE A 249 -22.39 21.20 25.00
CA PHE A 249 -21.02 21.08 24.54
C PHE A 249 -20.71 22.05 23.40
N PHE A 250 -21.66 22.24 22.48
CA PHE A 250 -21.51 23.21 21.41
C PHE A 250 -21.45 24.65 21.95
N GLY A 251 -22.30 24.98 22.93
CA GLY A 251 -22.33 26.29 23.59
C GLY A 251 -21.04 26.60 24.36
N SER A 252 -20.45 25.62 25.06
CA SER A 252 -19.16 25.80 25.72
C SER A 252 -18.03 26.04 24.72
N TRP A 253 -18.02 25.30 23.62
CA TRP A 253 -17.01 25.46 22.56
C TRP A 253 -17.08 26.83 21.89
N ILE A 254 -18.28 27.31 21.53
CA ILE A 254 -18.47 28.66 20.97
C ILE A 254 -17.94 29.72 21.93
N SER A 255 -18.22 29.57 23.22
CA SER A 255 -17.76 30.49 24.26
C SER A 255 -16.24 30.54 24.34
N GLU A 256 -15.57 29.39 24.37
CA GLU A 256 -14.10 29.31 24.38
C GLU A 256 -13.46 29.89 23.10
N VAL A 257 -14.02 29.61 21.93
CA VAL A 257 -13.52 30.12 20.65
C VAL A 257 -13.68 31.64 20.58
N LEU A 258 -14.84 32.19 20.96
CA LEU A 258 -15.06 33.64 20.99
C LEU A 258 -14.16 34.35 22.00
N LEU A 259 -13.92 33.74 23.18
CA LEU A 259 -12.98 34.27 24.17
C LEU A 259 -11.53 34.26 23.64
N GLY A 260 -11.15 33.21 22.90
CA GLY A 260 -9.86 33.14 22.20
C GLY A 260 -9.69 34.17 21.08
N PHE A 261 -10.77 34.52 20.36
CA PHE A 261 -10.75 35.55 19.32
C PHE A 261 -10.73 36.98 19.86
N LEU A 262 -11.40 37.23 20.99
CA LEU A 262 -11.48 38.57 21.58
C LEU A 262 -10.28 38.89 22.50
N GLY A 263 -9.45 37.89 22.85
CA GLY A 263 -8.30 38.09 23.74
C GLY A 263 -8.70 38.50 25.17
N VAL A 264 -9.95 38.27 25.56
CA VAL A 264 -10.51 38.71 26.85
C VAL A 264 -10.67 37.51 27.78
N ASN A 265 -9.78 37.38 28.76
CA ASN A 265 -10.01 36.54 29.94
C ASN A 265 -10.91 37.32 30.92
N GLY A 266 -12.22 37.27 30.75
CA GLY A 266 -13.21 37.88 31.63
C GLY A 266 -14.64 37.54 31.21
N PRO A 267 -15.63 37.53 32.13
CA PRO A 267 -16.95 36.98 31.86
C PRO A 267 -17.70 37.86 30.86
N VAL A 268 -18.03 37.30 29.69
CA VAL A 268 -18.90 37.94 28.70
C VAL A 268 -20.31 37.40 28.90
N LEU A 269 -21.26 38.30 29.17
CA LEU A 269 -22.68 38.01 29.24
C LEU A 269 -23.20 37.65 27.85
N ILE A 270 -23.62 36.40 27.65
CA ILE A 270 -24.29 35.95 26.43
C ILE A 270 -25.78 36.30 26.54
N VAL A 271 -26.26 37.25 25.73
CA VAL A 271 -27.69 37.52 25.56
C VAL A 271 -28.21 36.62 24.43
N HIS A 272 -29.09 35.70 24.79
CA HIS A 272 -29.73 34.77 23.86
C HIS A 272 -30.91 35.47 23.17
N LEU A 273 -30.85 35.65 21.84
CA LEU A 273 -32.00 36.06 21.03
C LEU A 273 -32.40 34.89 20.13
N THR A 274 -33.47 34.20 20.48
CA THR A 274 -34.13 33.23 19.58
C THR A 274 -35.18 33.96 18.75
N SER A 275 -35.08 33.89 17.43
CA SER A 275 -36.22 34.20 16.56
C SER A 275 -37.02 32.91 16.31
N THR A 276 -38.33 33.00 16.53
CA THR A 276 -39.35 32.03 16.10
C THR A 276 -39.33 31.78 14.61
#